data_AF-A0A7C1MML2-F1
#
_entry.id   AF-A0A7C1MML2-F1
#
_cell.length_a   1.000
_cell.length_b   1.000
_cell.length_c   1.000
_cell.angle_alpha   90.00
_cell.angle_beta   90.00
_cell.angle_gamma   90.00
#
_symmetry.space_group_name_H-M   'P 1'
#
loop_
_entity.id
_entity.type
_entity.pdbx_description
1 polymer ?
#
loop_
_entity_poly.entity_id
_entity_poly.type
_entity_poly.pdbx_seq_one_letter_code
_entity_poly.pdbx_strand_id
1 'polypeptide(L)' 'MAWLIGDHWRKNSGYIPVGFKVYDMLTKLFQPIDVICVVRRNQSSNTGLWHKRAREFNFYLRGYKYLFIMKKE' A
#
# COMPACT_ATOMS: atom_id res chain seq x y z
N MET A 1 4.18 16.79 -0.21
CA MET A 1 3.72 15.77 0.76
C MET A 1 3.85 14.40 0.13
N ALA A 2 3.98 13.34 0.93
CA ALA A 2 4.16 11.98 0.42
C ALA A 2 3.33 10.96 1.21
N TRP A 3 2.71 10.00 0.50
CA TRP A 3 1.94 8.90 1.10
C TRP A 3 2.46 7.55 0.64
N LEU A 4 2.89 6.70 1.58
CA LEU A 4 3.31 5.33 1.31
C LEU A 4 2.18 4.35 1.66
N ILE A 5 1.56 3.76 0.65
CA ILE A 5 0.41 2.87 0.80
C ILE A 5 0.46 1.73 -0.22
N GLY A 6 -0.27 0.64 0.00
CA GLY A 6 -0.34 -0.46 -0.95
C GLY A 6 -1.74 -1.02 -1.02
N ASP A 7 -2.05 -1.59 -2.18
CA ASP A 7 -3.20 -2.47 -2.31
C ASP A 7 -2.92 -3.80 -1.61
N HIS A 8 -3.97 -4.48 -1.17
CA HIS A 8 -3.81 -5.76 -0.50
C HIS A 8 -4.74 -6.81 -1.08
N TRP A 9 -4.27 -8.05 -1.00
CA TRP A 9 -5.07 -9.22 -1.32
C TRP A 9 -5.38 -9.96 -0.02
N ARG A 10 -6.64 -10.37 0.14
CA ARG A 10 -7.08 -11.21 1.26
C ARG A 10 -7.81 -12.44 0.73
N LYS A 11 -7.52 -13.61 1.30
CA LYS A 11 -8.21 -14.85 0.93
C LYS A 11 -9.72 -14.66 1.11
N ASN A 12 -10.51 -15.15 0.15
CA ASN A 12 -11.98 -15.04 0.08
C ASN A 12 -12.56 -13.62 -0.13
N SER A 13 -11.75 -12.55 -0.03
CA SER A 13 -12.19 -11.18 -0.33
C SER A 13 -11.60 -10.65 -1.63
N GLY A 14 -10.54 -11.27 -2.14
CA GLY A 14 -9.90 -10.89 -3.38
C GLY A 14 -9.01 -9.66 -3.24
N TYR A 15 -8.90 -8.91 -4.34
CA TYR A 15 -8.10 -7.69 -4.41
C TYR A 15 -8.83 -6.49 -3.80
N ILE A 16 -8.18 -5.79 -2.89
CA ILE A 16 -8.73 -4.64 -2.19
C ILE A 16 -7.87 -3.41 -2.57
N PRO A 17 -8.37 -2.53 -3.45
CA PRO A 17 -7.61 -1.44 -4.07
C PRO A 17 -7.52 -0.20 -3.15
N VAL A 18 -7.03 -0.36 -1.92
CA VAL A 18 -6.95 0.75 -0.95
C VAL A 18 -6.02 1.86 -1.44
N GLY A 19 -4.88 1.53 -2.04
CA GLY A 19 -3.96 2.49 -2.60
C GLY A 19 -4.61 3.34 -3.69
N PHE A 20 -5.32 2.73 -4.63
CA PHE A 20 -6.04 3.48 -5.68
C PHE A 20 -7.17 4.33 -5.14
N LYS A 21 -7.96 3.83 -4.18
CA LYS A 21 -9.01 4.62 -3.53
C LYS A 21 -8.44 5.84 -2.80
N VAL A 22 -7.31 5.66 -2.12
CA VAL A 22 -6.61 6.77 -1.46
C VAL A 22 -6.05 7.75 -2.50
N TYR A 23 -5.49 7.27 -3.59
CA TYR A 23 -5.04 8.13 -4.68
C TYR A 23 -6.18 9.02 -5.24
N ASP A 24 -7.35 8.43 -5.56
CA ASP A 24 -8.53 9.18 -6.02
C ASP A 24 -8.99 10.25 -5.02
N MET A 25 -8.95 9.95 -3.73
CA MET A 25 -9.25 10.94 -2.69
C MET A 25 -8.20 12.05 -2.62
N LEU A 26 -6.92 11.70 -2.75
CA LEU A 26 -5.81 12.65 -2.72
C LEU A 26 -5.84 13.61 -3.92
N THR A 27 -6.19 13.12 -5.11
CA THR A 27 -6.27 13.96 -6.33
C THR A 27 -7.38 15.00 -6.28
N LYS A 28 -8.36 14.88 -5.37
CA LYS A 28 -9.40 15.89 -5.14
C LYS A 28 -8.93 17.06 -4.28
N LEU A 29 -7.81 16.90 -3.57
CA LEU A 29 -7.30 17.87 -2.59
C LEU A 29 -5.90 18.39 -2.92
N PHE A 30 -5.14 17.65 -3.73
CA PHE A 30 -3.73 17.93 -4.02
C PHE A 30 -3.41 17.63 -5.47
N GLN A 31 -2.44 18.36 -6.03
CA GLN A 31 -1.89 18.07 -7.35
C GLN A 31 -0.97 16.83 -7.28
N PRO A 32 -1.23 15.77 -8.05
CA PRO A 32 -0.30 14.63 -8.13
C PRO A 32 0.96 15.04 -8.90
N ILE A 33 2.13 14.79 -8.31
CA ILE A 33 3.43 15.10 -8.90
C ILE A 33 4.09 13.83 -9.45
N ASP A 34 4.07 12.74 -8.67
CA ASP A 34 4.67 11.47 -9.08
C ASP A 34 4.04 10.27 -8.35
N VAL A 35 4.13 9.09 -8.95
CA VAL A 35 3.70 7.80 -8.39
C VAL A 35 4.85 6.82 -8.51
N ILE A 36 5.53 6.57 -7.39
CA ILE A 36 6.71 5.69 -7.36
C ILE A 36 6.31 4.31 -6.84
N CYS A 37 6.68 3.26 -7.58
CA CYS A 37 6.51 1.88 -7.11
C CYS A 37 7.66 1.47 -6.18
N VAL A 38 7.35 1.26 -4.91
CA VAL A 38 8.29 0.80 -3.87
C VAL A 38 8.23 -0.71 -3.78
N VAL A 39 9.19 -1.38 -4.40
CA VAL A 39 9.32 -2.83 -4.40
C VAL A 39 10.18 -3.30 -3.21
N ARG A 40 9.67 -4.29 -2.46
CA ARG A 40 10.43 -4.97 -1.39
C ARG A 40 11.17 -6.23 -1.87
N ARG A 41 11.04 -6.60 -3.14
CA ARG A 41 11.55 -7.86 -3.71
C ARG A 41 11.10 -9.05 -2.85
N ASN A 42 12.01 -9.97 -2.51
CA ASN A 42 11.74 -11.15 -1.68
C ASN A 42 11.83 -10.89 -0.15
N GLN A 43 11.96 -9.63 0.27
CA GLN A 43 12.05 -9.31 1.70
C GLN A 43 10.64 -9.19 2.30
N SER A 44 10.29 -10.16 3.16
CA SER A 44 9.12 -10.05 4.04
C SER A 44 9.43 -9.11 5.21
N SER A 45 8.40 -8.65 5.93
CA SER A 45 8.63 -7.89 7.16
C SER A 45 9.25 -8.80 8.22
N ASN A 46 10.50 -8.56 8.61
CA ASN A 46 11.29 -9.47 9.47
C ASN A 46 10.90 -9.47 10.97
N THR A 47 9.81 -8.82 11.35
CA THR A 47 9.38 -8.78 12.76
C THR A 47 8.29 -9.82 13.00
N GLY A 48 8.42 -10.60 14.07
CA GLY A 48 7.45 -11.63 14.45
C GLY A 48 6.00 -11.14 14.57
N LEU A 49 5.78 -9.88 14.94
CA LEU A 49 4.46 -9.25 15.00
C LEU A 49 3.71 -9.30 13.65
N TRP A 50 4.39 -8.96 12.55
CA TRP A 50 3.77 -8.98 11.22
C TRP A 50 3.49 -10.41 10.76
N HIS A 51 4.33 -11.37 11.10
CA HIS A 51 4.06 -12.79 10.85
C HIS A 51 2.84 -13.29 11.63
N LYS A 52 2.69 -12.89 12.90
CA LYS A 52 1.51 -13.22 13.71
C LYS A 52 0.23 -12.64 13.08
N ARG A 53 0.24 -11.36 12.74
CA ARG A 53 -0.90 -10.68 12.10
C ARG A 53 -1.25 -11.24 10.73
N ALA A 54 -0.25 -11.58 9.92
CA ALA A 54 -0.48 -12.22 8.62
C ALA A 54 -1.22 -13.54 8.74
N ARG A 55 -0.90 -14.34 9.77
CA ARG A 55 -1.64 -15.58 10.08
C ARG A 55 -3.03 -15.30 10.63
N GLU A 56 -3.15 -14.38 11.58
CA GLU A 56 -4.41 -14.03 12.25
C GLU A 56 -5.46 -13.45 11.28
N PHE A 57 -5.03 -12.55 10.39
CA PHE A 57 -5.90 -11.84 9.44
C PHE A 57 -5.78 -12.36 8.00
N ASN A 58 -5.06 -13.46 7.80
CA ASN A 58 -4.94 -14.20 6.54
C ASN A 58 -4.59 -13.33 5.31
N PHE A 59 -3.48 -12.59 5.41
CA PHE A 59 -2.94 -11.77 4.32
C PHE A 59 -1.46 -12.08 4.07
N TYR A 60 -0.98 -11.81 2.85
CA TYR A 60 0.41 -12.04 2.49
C TYR A 60 1.33 -10.90 2.91
N LEU A 61 2.50 -11.23 3.46
CA LEU A 61 3.60 -10.27 3.70
C LEU A 61 4.46 -10.07 2.45
N ARG A 62 3.81 -9.99 1.29
CA ARG A 62 4.46 -9.83 -0.01
C ARG A 62 3.66 -8.84 -0.84
N GLY A 63 4.36 -7.98 -1.57
CA GLY A 63 3.76 -6.98 -2.43
C GLY A 63 4.68 -5.79 -2.66
N TYR A 64 4.23 -4.89 -3.51
CA TYR A 64 4.80 -3.56 -3.68
C TYR A 64 3.88 -2.53 -3.03
N LYS A 65 4.42 -1.34 -2.78
CA LYS A 65 3.65 -0.18 -2.34
C LYS A 65 3.77 0.94 -3.36
N TYR A 66 2.82 1.85 -3.37
CA TYR A 66 2.94 3.14 -4.03
C TYR A 66 3.44 4.18 -3.03
N LEU A 67 4.36 5.02 -3.48
CA LEU A 67 4.68 6.28 -2.85
C LEU A 67 4.11 7.39 -3.74
N PHE A 68 3.00 7.98 -3.31
CA PHE A 68 2.39 9.11 -3.99
C PHE A 68 3.08 10.40 -3.54
N ILE A 69 3.62 11.16 -4.48
CA ILE A 69 4.16 12.50 -4.24
C ILE A 69 3.10 13.52 -4.67
N MET A 70 2.64 14.32 -3.71
CA MET A 70 1.54 15.27 -3.89
C MET A 70 1.99 16.68 -3.54
N LYS A 71 1.53 17.69 -4.27
CA LYS A 71 1.76 19.10 -3.98
C LYS A 71 0.45 19.75 -3.51
N LYS A 72 0.54 20.50 -2.42
CA LYS A 72 -0.54 21.38 -1.99
C LYS A 72 -0.44 22.68 -2.79
N GLU A 73 -1.56 23.11 -3.35
CA GLU A 73 -1.70 24.46 -3.90
C GLU A 73 -1.77 25.50 -2.76
#